data_AF-A0A428RBG9-F1
#
_entry.id   AF-A0A428RBG9-F1
#
_cell.length_a   1.000
_cell.length_b   1.000
_cell.length_c   1.000
_cell.angle_alpha   90.00
_cell.angle_beta   90.00
_cell.angle_gamma   90.00
#
_symmetry.space_group_name_H-M   'P 1'
#
loop_
_entity.id
_entity.type
_entity.pdbx_description
1 polymer ?
#
loop_
_entity_poly.entity_id
_entity_poly.type
_entity_poly.pdbx_seq_one_letter_code
_entity_poly.pdbx_strand_id
1 'polypeptide(L)'
;MTKNSGLAAKGLVLLFATTAFANPIENLYRELLKRDDPPRALDEHCSEEEKKWQPALDFDKDSCYNVPAIDKDGNIAVGDTVNYQYSWSDRCRDVEDLDNNNVYVRTRCNNNWCGY
;
A
#
# COMPACT_ATOMS: atom_id res chain seq x y z
N MET A 1 -51.73 -49.58 -5.87
CA MET A 1 -51.40 -48.94 -4.59
C MET A 1 -50.02 -49.41 -4.17
N THR A 2 -49.02 -48.53 -4.22
CA THR A 2 -47.86 -48.46 -3.30
C THR A 2 -47.06 -47.23 -3.69
N LYS A 3 -47.17 -46.18 -2.86
CA LYS A 3 -46.36 -44.95 -2.94
C LYS A 3 -45.01 -45.26 -2.29
N ASN A 4 -43.91 -45.08 -3.03
CA ASN A 4 -42.58 -44.99 -2.43
C ASN A 4 -42.14 -43.53 -2.41
N SER A 5 -42.24 -42.96 -1.21
CA SER A 5 -41.71 -41.68 -0.79
C SER A 5 -40.23 -41.80 -0.40
N GLY A 6 -39.41 -40.84 -0.83
CA GLY A 6 -38.05 -40.63 -0.32
C GLY A 6 -37.19 -39.96 -1.39
N LEU A 7 -36.32 -39.00 -1.12
CA LEU A 7 -35.98 -38.25 0.08
C LEU A 7 -35.24 -37.03 -0.50
N ALA A 8 -35.66 -35.80 -0.20
CA ALA A 8 -35.05 -34.60 -0.76
C ALA A 8 -33.58 -34.50 -0.29
N ALA A 9 -32.63 -34.65 -1.20
CA ALA A 9 -31.22 -34.45 -0.92
C ALA A 9 -30.97 -32.94 -0.73
N LYS A 10 -31.04 -32.49 0.53
CA LYS A 10 -30.53 -31.19 0.93
C LYS A 10 -29.00 -31.26 0.87
N GLY A 11 -28.43 -30.75 -0.23
CA GLY A 11 -26.98 -30.58 -0.36
C GLY A 11 -26.47 -29.68 0.76
N LEU A 12 -25.59 -30.23 1.60
CA LEU A 12 -24.88 -29.50 2.63
C LEU A 12 -23.73 -28.73 1.95
N VAL A 13 -23.92 -27.44 1.70
CA VAL A 13 -22.82 -26.54 1.32
C VAL A 13 -21.96 -26.35 2.56
N LEU A 14 -20.81 -27.03 2.62
CA LEU A 14 -19.76 -26.71 3.59
C LEU A 14 -19.19 -25.33 3.21
N LEU A 15 -19.61 -24.28 3.92
CA LEU A 15 -18.82 -23.06 3.99
C LEU A 15 -17.53 -23.40 4.74
N PHE A 16 -16.43 -23.58 4.00
CA PHE A 16 -15.10 -23.43 4.58
C PHE A 16 -14.93 -21.96 4.93
N ALA A 17 -15.32 -21.58 6.14
CA ALA A 17 -14.90 -20.32 6.73
C ALA A 17 -13.39 -20.43 6.93
N THR A 18 -12.61 -19.85 6.02
CA THR A 18 -11.19 -19.61 6.26
C THR A 18 -11.09 -18.65 7.44
N THR A 19 -10.93 -19.17 8.64
CA THR A 19 -10.57 -18.35 9.79
C THR A 19 -9.14 -17.90 9.55
N ALA A 20 -8.95 -16.68 9.05
CA ALA A 20 -7.66 -16.03 9.08
C ALA A 20 -7.24 -15.92 10.56
N PHE A 21 -6.27 -16.73 10.98
CA PHE A 21 -5.69 -16.61 12.31
C PHE A 21 -4.80 -15.38 12.30
N ALA A 22 -5.32 -14.25 12.80
CA ALA A 22 -4.48 -13.11 13.12
C ALA A 22 -3.53 -13.54 14.25
N ASN A 23 -2.22 -13.57 13.98
CA ASN A 23 -1.24 -14.05 14.94
C ASN A 23 -1.02 -12.95 16.01
N PRO A 24 -1.45 -13.15 17.28
CA PRO A 24 -1.47 -12.08 18.28
C PRO A 24 -0.07 -11.57 18.64
N ILE A 25 0.95 -12.40 18.44
CA ILE A 25 2.35 -12.03 18.62
C ILE A 25 2.81 -11.08 17.51
N GLU A 26 2.38 -11.30 16.26
CA GLU A 26 2.70 -10.42 15.13
C GLU A 26 2.06 -9.04 15.30
N ASN A 27 0.81 -8.98 15.77
CA ASN A 27 0.14 -7.73 16.11
C ASN A 27 0.85 -6.99 17.25
N LEU A 28 1.30 -7.70 18.28
CA LEU A 28 2.05 -7.12 19.40
C LEU A 28 3.40 -6.55 18.94
N TYR A 29 4.13 -7.25 18.07
CA TYR A 29 5.38 -6.73 17.50
C TYR A 29 5.13 -5.54 16.57
N ARG A 30 4.06 -5.55 15.75
CA ARG A 30 3.66 -4.40 14.93
C ARG A 30 3.22 -3.20 15.77
N GLU A 31 2.64 -3.40 16.95
CA GLU A 31 2.22 -2.33 17.84
C GLU A 31 3.39 -1.73 18.63
N LEU A 32 4.37 -2.55 19.04
CA LEU A 32 5.58 -2.12 19.75
C LEU A 32 6.65 -1.50 18.82
N LEU A 33 6.70 -1.93 17.56
CA LEU A 33 7.58 -1.38 16.51
C LEU A 33 6.82 -0.46 15.56
N LYS A 34 5.60 -0.04 15.94
CA LYS A 34 4.69 0.74 15.10
C LYS A 34 5.40 2.00 14.63
N ARG A 35 5.88 1.92 13.40
CA ARG A 35 6.16 3.09 12.60
C ARG A 35 4.82 3.71 12.26
N ASP A 36 4.76 5.04 12.24
CA ASP A 36 3.59 5.72 11.69
C ASP A 36 3.56 5.44 10.19
N ASP A 37 2.72 4.49 9.79
CA ASP A 37 2.59 4.10 8.40
C ASP A 37 2.18 5.31 7.56
N PRO A 38 2.74 5.46 6.35
CA PRO A 38 2.34 6.52 5.46
C PRO A 38 0.83 6.49 5.21
N PRO A 39 0.21 7.66 4.96
CA PRO A 39 -1.18 7.70 4.56
C PRO A 39 -1.39 6.93 3.25
N ARG A 40 -2.64 6.60 2.95
CA ARG A 40 -2.97 5.86 1.72
C ARG A 40 -2.64 6.70 0.49
N ALA A 41 -2.02 6.07 -0.50
CA ALA A 41 -1.72 6.71 -1.78
C ALA A 41 -2.96 7.34 -2.41
N LEU A 42 -2.74 8.51 -3.03
CA LEU A 42 -3.73 9.14 -3.90
C LEU A 42 -3.92 8.30 -5.16
N ASP A 43 -5.13 8.34 -5.70
CA ASP A 43 -5.45 7.74 -6.99
C ASP A 43 -4.69 8.49 -8.11
N GLU A 44 -4.44 7.82 -9.25
CA GLU A 44 -3.75 8.44 -10.39
C GLU A 44 -4.51 9.68 -10.87
N HIS A 45 -3.82 10.82 -10.92
CA HIS A 45 -4.38 12.09 -11.38
C HIS A 45 -3.32 12.90 -12.15
N CYS A 46 -2.91 12.38 -13.30
CA CYS A 46 -1.98 13.02 -14.22
C CYS A 46 -2.52 13.01 -15.66
N SER A 47 -2.01 13.94 -16.47
CA SER A 47 -2.21 13.97 -17.92
C SER A 47 -1.38 12.89 -18.63
N GLU A 48 -1.69 12.64 -19.91
CA GLU A 48 -0.91 11.69 -20.73
C GLU A 48 0.55 12.13 -20.88
N GLU A 49 0.81 13.44 -21.02
CA GLU A 49 2.17 13.98 -21.10
C GLU A 49 2.95 13.81 -19.80
N GLU A 50 2.34 14.11 -18.65
CA GLU A 50 2.97 13.92 -17.33
C GLU A 50 3.33 12.45 -17.11
N LYS A 51 2.43 11.53 -17.47
CA LYS A 51 2.67 10.09 -17.39
C LYS A 51 3.73 9.61 -18.37
N LYS A 52 3.73 10.15 -19.60
CA LYS A 52 4.71 9.82 -20.64
C LYS A 52 6.13 10.19 -20.24
N TRP A 53 6.30 11.32 -19.56
CA TRP A 53 7.61 11.83 -19.15
C TRP A 53 8.00 11.49 -17.71
N GLN A 54 7.17 10.72 -17.00
CA GLN A 54 7.47 10.25 -15.66
C GLN A 54 8.80 9.45 -15.65
N PRO A 55 9.75 9.78 -14.76
CA PRO A 55 10.97 9.00 -14.63
C PRO A 55 10.69 7.64 -13.99
N ALA A 56 11.45 6.63 -14.40
CA ALA A 56 11.58 5.42 -13.61
C ALA A 56 12.44 5.72 -12.37
N LEU A 57 12.01 5.26 -11.20
CA LEU A 57 12.76 5.39 -9.95
C LEU A 57 13.40 4.04 -9.63
N ASP A 58 14.70 4.05 -9.37
CA ASP A 58 15.46 2.90 -8.88
C ASP A 58 15.91 3.19 -7.45
N PHE A 59 15.64 2.26 -6.53
CA PHE A 59 15.90 2.42 -5.11
C PHE A 59 17.07 1.55 -4.67
N ASP A 60 18.25 2.17 -4.54
CA ASP A 60 19.39 1.57 -3.85
C ASP A 60 19.03 1.16 -2.42
N LYS A 61 19.77 0.20 -1.86
CA LYS A 61 19.40 -0.45 -0.59
C LYS A 61 19.58 0.42 0.65
N ASP A 62 20.25 1.56 0.52
CA ASP A 62 20.64 2.46 1.62
C ASP A 62 19.74 3.69 1.77
N SER A 63 18.64 3.76 1.01
CA SER A 63 17.63 4.82 1.10
C SER A 63 16.22 4.26 1.30
N CYS A 64 15.27 5.12 1.67
CA CYS A 64 13.85 4.76 1.79
C CYS A 64 13.17 4.64 0.42
N TYR A 65 12.11 3.82 0.32
CA TYR A 65 11.13 4.01 -0.74
C TYR A 65 10.42 5.35 -0.55
N ASN A 66 9.97 5.98 -1.64
CA ASN A 66 9.08 7.13 -1.49
C ASN A 66 7.72 6.66 -0.97
N VAL A 67 7.07 7.51 -0.18
CA VAL A 67 5.77 7.22 0.43
C VAL A 67 4.80 8.36 0.15
N PRO A 68 3.47 8.13 0.21
CA PRO A 68 2.48 9.18 0.06
C PRO A 68 2.68 10.25 1.14
N ALA A 69 2.92 11.49 0.72
CA ALA A 69 3.06 12.60 1.66
C ALA A 69 1.71 13.05 2.24
N ILE A 70 0.62 12.83 1.51
CA ILE A 70 -0.74 13.23 1.87
C ILE A 70 -1.77 12.26 1.31
N ASP A 71 -2.88 12.01 2.01
CA ASP A 71 -4.05 11.31 1.44
C ASP A 71 -5.19 12.25 1.03
N LYS A 72 -6.25 11.65 0.47
CA LYS A 72 -7.47 12.34 0.04
C LYS A 72 -8.21 13.10 1.17
N ASP A 73 -7.96 12.74 2.43
CA ASP A 73 -8.60 13.35 3.59
C ASP A 73 -7.71 14.44 4.20
N GLY A 74 -6.50 14.64 3.67
CA GLY A 74 -5.54 15.65 4.10
C GLY A 74 -4.61 15.19 5.22
N ASN A 75 -4.57 13.89 5.56
CA ASN A 75 -3.62 13.37 6.53
C ASN A 75 -2.22 13.42 5.95
N ILE A 76 -1.24 13.87 6.73
CA ILE A 76 0.15 14.09 6.29
C ILE A 76 1.07 13.02 6.87
N ALA A 77 1.98 12.49 6.06
CA ALA A 77 3.06 11.64 6.54
C ALA A 77 3.98 12.43 7.47
N VAL A 78 4.17 11.94 8.69
CA VAL A 78 5.01 12.59 9.72
C VAL A 78 6.51 12.26 9.58
N GLY A 79 6.85 11.32 8.69
CA GLY A 79 8.19 10.77 8.55
C GLY A 79 8.53 9.80 9.69
N ASP A 80 9.71 9.20 9.64
CA ASP A 80 10.20 8.33 10.70
C ASP A 80 11.51 8.88 11.28
N THR A 81 11.74 8.60 12.56
CA THR A 81 13.01 8.90 13.22
C THR A 81 14.06 7.88 12.76
N VAL A 82 15.13 8.37 12.13
CA VAL A 82 16.29 7.54 11.78
C VAL A 82 17.09 7.20 13.05
N ASN A 83 17.27 5.89 13.31
CA ASN A 83 18.23 5.41 14.29
C ASN A 83 19.56 5.07 13.59
N TYR A 84 20.55 5.94 13.75
CA TYR A 84 21.87 5.83 13.12
C TYR A 84 22.67 4.57 13.47
N GLN A 85 22.22 3.73 14.42
CA GLN A 85 22.97 2.55 14.87
C GLN A 85 22.81 1.31 13.99
N TYR A 86 21.69 1.14 13.26
CA TYR A 86 21.37 -0.17 12.67
C TYR A 86 21.18 -0.14 11.15
N SER A 87 20.68 0.95 10.57
CA SER A 87 20.60 1.19 9.12
C SER A 87 19.84 2.50 8.86
N TRP A 88 20.14 3.18 7.76
CA TRP A 88 19.42 4.39 7.35
C TRP A 88 18.03 4.10 6.78
N SER A 89 17.75 2.85 6.39
CA SER A 89 16.58 2.50 5.58
C SER A 89 15.73 1.35 6.13
N ASP A 90 16.12 0.70 7.23
CA ASP A 90 15.44 -0.50 7.76
C ASP A 90 13.97 -0.29 8.14
N ARG A 91 13.57 0.96 8.40
CA ARG A 91 12.18 1.30 8.76
C ARG A 91 11.39 1.91 7.60
N CYS A 92 11.87 1.86 6.36
CA CYS A 92 11.21 2.51 5.23
C CYS A 92 11.40 1.76 3.91
N ARG A 93 11.59 0.44 4.03
CA ARG A 93 11.80 -0.48 2.92
C ARG A 93 10.92 -1.72 3.02
N ASP A 94 9.84 -1.64 3.80
CA ASP A 94 8.86 -2.70 3.84
C ASP A 94 8.16 -2.80 2.47
N VAL A 95 7.71 -4.00 2.09
CA VAL A 95 7.05 -4.19 0.78
C VAL A 95 5.78 -3.35 0.69
N GLU A 96 5.11 -3.18 1.83
CA GLU A 96 3.94 -2.33 1.96
C GLU A 96 4.22 -0.85 1.62
N ASP A 97 5.44 -0.35 1.86
CA ASP A 97 5.84 1.01 1.42
C ASP A 97 6.06 1.08 -0.09
N LEU A 98 6.59 0.01 -0.67
CA LEU A 98 6.82 -0.07 -2.12
C LEU A 98 5.48 -0.09 -2.88
N ASP A 99 4.50 -0.82 -2.35
CA ASP A 99 3.17 -0.94 -2.94
C ASP A 99 2.29 0.29 -2.67
N ASN A 100 2.47 0.98 -1.53
CA ASN A 100 1.76 2.21 -1.18
C ASN A 100 2.63 3.43 -1.47
N ASN A 101 2.56 3.93 -2.71
CA ASN A 101 3.53 4.89 -3.23
C ASN A 101 2.87 5.99 -4.08
N ASN A 102 3.41 7.22 -4.04
CA ASN A 102 3.03 8.27 -4.99
C ASN A 102 4.24 9.02 -5.54
N VAL A 103 4.17 9.36 -6.82
CA VAL A 103 5.02 10.37 -7.47
C VAL A 103 4.15 11.59 -7.79
N TYR A 104 4.64 12.78 -7.49
CA TYR A 104 3.91 14.03 -7.67
C TYR A 104 4.51 14.82 -8.82
N VAL A 105 3.65 15.47 -9.60
CA VAL A 105 4.02 16.24 -10.78
C VAL A 105 3.36 17.61 -10.72
N ARG A 106 4.06 18.64 -11.20
CA ARG A 106 3.49 19.98 -11.37
C ARG A 106 4.00 20.59 -12.65
N THR A 107 3.17 20.51 -13.68
CA THR A 107 3.53 21.01 -15.00
C THR A 107 3.57 22.54 -15.06
N ARG A 108 4.61 23.07 -15.72
CA ARG A 108 4.67 24.50 -16.10
C ARG A 108 5.30 24.67 -17.47
N CYS A 109 4.63 25.44 -18.33
CA CYS A 109 5.16 25.83 -19.62
C CYS A 109 5.64 27.28 -19.63
N ASN A 110 6.81 27.54 -20.22
CA ASN A 110 7.39 28.86 -20.42
C ASN A 110 8.26 28.87 -21.69
N ASN A 111 8.18 29.93 -22.51
CA ASN A 111 8.96 30.09 -23.74
C ASN A 111 8.95 28.85 -24.66
N ASN A 112 7.77 28.24 -24.86
CA ASN A 112 7.56 27.02 -25.65
C ASN A 112 8.23 25.73 -25.11
N TRP A 113 8.67 25.73 -23.85
CA TRP A 113 9.14 24.54 -23.14
C TRP A 113 8.20 24.22 -21.98
N CYS A 114 7.89 22.95 -21.79
CA CYS A 114 7.12 22.48 -20.64
C CYS A 114 8.00 21.57 -19.78
N GLY A 115 8.07 21.88 -18.48
CA GLY A 115 8.58 20.96 -17.48
C GLY A 115 7.42 20.16 -16.92
N TYR A 116 7.59 18.84 -16.89
CA TYR A 116 6.71 17.87 -16.27
C TYR A 116 7.44 17.33 -15.04
#